data_AF-T0GCH1-F1
#
_entry.id   AF-T0GCH1-F1
#
_cell.length_a   1.000
_cell.length_b   1.000
_cell.length_c   1.000
_cell.angle_alpha   90.00
_cell.angle_beta   90.00
_cell.angle_gamma   90.00
#
_symmetry.space_group_name_H-M   'P 1'
#
loop_
_entity.id
_entity.type
_entity.pdbx_description
1 polymer ?
#
loop_
_entity_poly.entity_id
_entity_poly.type
_entity_poly.pdbx_seq_one_letter_code
_entity_poly.pdbx_strand_id
1 'polypeptide(L)'
;MPEKVLPFLDRFKHPVFKNSSFFFLTINFDVLYPLLVSTIYPKYYEPMLEVENVIKTIEDHYYARAILPIILGFLIAAILPVIDAGYRLLGAYVDRKRENLVTKEEEKIYLRKIDLLNSKLNSLIGFIEVPSERSIFKKISDDSHLYLFPCDQSLTEATWVKYDSNKRKIYPASKGDPNVLGVVLKVINREVALVLKSGIINDPSLLRIKENGVYNITENGGLEKADQSQSILIEKSNDIVTVQGIADLTVANFLDREK
;
A
#
# COMPACT_ATOMS: atom_id res chain seq x y z
N MET A 1 -23.10 -43.25 -41.43
CA MET A 1 -24.12 -43.22 -40.36
C MET A 1 -23.83 -42.27 -39.17
N PRO A 2 -22.60 -41.82 -38.83
CA PRO A 2 -22.40 -40.96 -37.65
C PRO A 2 -22.75 -39.48 -37.85
N GLU A 3 -22.79 -38.96 -39.09
CA GLU A 3 -23.02 -37.53 -39.37
C GLU A 3 -24.43 -37.01 -39.02
N LYS A 4 -25.43 -37.88 -38.91
CA LYS A 4 -26.80 -37.49 -38.54
C LYS A 4 -27.06 -37.51 -37.02
N VAL A 5 -26.13 -38.05 -36.23
CA VAL A 5 -26.29 -38.21 -34.77
C VAL A 5 -25.79 -36.98 -34.03
N LEU A 6 -24.74 -36.31 -34.52
CA LEU A 6 -24.17 -35.10 -33.90
C LEU A 6 -25.19 -33.95 -33.76
N PRO A 7 -25.96 -33.56 -34.80
CA PRO A 7 -26.91 -32.46 -34.70
C PRO A 7 -28.09 -32.74 -33.75
N PHE A 8 -28.38 -34.01 -33.50
CA PHE A 8 -29.40 -34.43 -32.53
C PHE A 8 -28.86 -34.35 -31.10
N LEU A 9 -27.64 -34.83 -30.86
CA LEU A 9 -26.98 -34.76 -29.55
C LEU A 9 -26.70 -33.30 -29.12
N ASP A 10 -26.42 -32.40 -30.05
CA ASP A 10 -26.25 -30.98 -29.74
C ASP A 10 -27.53 -30.31 -29.21
N ARG A 11 -28.72 -30.83 -29.52
CA ARG A 11 -29.99 -30.32 -28.97
C ARG A 11 -30.15 -30.62 -27.48
N PHE A 12 -29.48 -31.65 -26.96
CA PHE A 12 -29.44 -31.96 -25.53
C PHE A 12 -28.52 -31.02 -24.73
N LYS A 13 -27.70 -30.20 -25.40
CA LYS A 13 -26.91 -29.14 -24.74
C LYS A 13 -27.76 -27.91 -24.40
N HIS A 14 -28.94 -27.76 -25.00
CA HIS A 14 -29.82 -26.63 -24.71
C HIS A 14 -30.35 -26.71 -23.27
N PRO A 15 -30.26 -25.64 -22.46
CA PRO A 15 -30.61 -25.65 -21.03
C PRO A 15 -32.01 -26.18 -20.75
N VAL A 16 -32.99 -25.83 -21.60
CA VAL A 16 -34.37 -26.33 -21.50
C VAL A 16 -34.40 -27.85 -21.66
N PHE A 17 -33.83 -28.40 -22.74
CA PHE A 17 -33.86 -29.84 -22.98
C PHE A 17 -33.06 -30.63 -21.94
N LYS A 18 -31.92 -30.10 -21.48
CA LYS A 18 -31.11 -30.68 -20.40
C LYS A 18 -31.91 -30.76 -19.10
N ASN A 19 -32.52 -29.65 -18.68
CA ASN A 19 -33.30 -29.59 -17.44
C ASN A 19 -34.58 -30.42 -17.55
N SER A 20 -35.29 -30.36 -18.67
CA SER A 20 -36.50 -31.15 -18.90
C SER A 20 -36.20 -32.65 -18.91
N SER A 21 -35.08 -33.09 -19.49
CA SER A 21 -34.66 -34.50 -19.45
C SER A 21 -34.31 -34.95 -18.03
N PHE A 22 -33.61 -34.09 -17.26
CA PHE A 22 -33.31 -34.36 -15.86
C PHE A 22 -34.58 -34.50 -15.02
N PHE A 23 -35.53 -33.59 -15.14
CA PHE A 23 -36.81 -33.69 -14.43
C PHE A 23 -37.63 -34.88 -14.91
N PHE A 24 -37.59 -35.22 -16.20
CA PHE A 24 -38.33 -36.36 -16.73
C PHE A 24 -37.82 -37.67 -16.14
N LEU A 25 -36.50 -37.85 -16.11
CA LEU A 25 -35.86 -39.01 -15.48
C LEU A 25 -36.12 -39.06 -13.97
N THR A 26 -36.06 -37.91 -13.29
CA THR A 26 -36.29 -37.84 -11.84
C THR A 26 -37.73 -38.17 -11.47
N ILE A 27 -38.70 -37.60 -12.19
CA ILE A 27 -40.13 -37.77 -11.92
C ILE A 27 -40.60 -39.18 -12.31
N ASN A 28 -40.05 -39.76 -13.38
CA ASN A 28 -40.42 -41.11 -13.84
C ASN A 28 -39.45 -42.19 -13.36
N PHE A 29 -38.57 -41.88 -12.39
CA PHE A 29 -37.56 -42.84 -11.94
C PHE A 29 -38.19 -44.13 -11.41
N ASP A 30 -39.32 -44.01 -10.73
CA ASP A 30 -40.11 -45.12 -10.19
C ASP A 30 -40.52 -46.16 -11.24
N VAL A 31 -40.82 -45.71 -12.46
CA VAL A 31 -41.30 -46.55 -13.56
C VAL A 31 -40.18 -46.91 -14.54
N LEU A 32 -39.19 -46.04 -14.70
CA LEU A 32 -38.02 -46.30 -15.56
C LEU A 32 -37.00 -47.22 -14.89
N TYR A 33 -36.94 -47.27 -13.56
CA TYR A 33 -35.98 -48.10 -12.84
C TYR A 33 -36.24 -49.61 -13.03
N PRO A 34 -37.46 -50.15 -12.89
CA PRO A 34 -37.76 -51.55 -13.22
C PRO A 34 -37.43 -51.91 -14.67
N LEU A 35 -37.71 -51.02 -15.62
CA LEU A 35 -37.35 -51.19 -17.03
C LEU A 35 -35.82 -51.28 -17.22
N LEU A 36 -35.06 -50.46 -16.50
CA LEU A 36 -33.60 -50.52 -16.54
C LEU A 36 -33.08 -51.84 -15.96
N VAL A 37 -33.63 -52.30 -14.83
CA VAL A 37 -33.28 -53.59 -14.22
C VAL A 37 -33.64 -54.76 -15.14
N SER A 38 -34.81 -54.75 -15.77
CA SER A 38 -35.24 -55.81 -16.67
C SER A 38 -34.39 -55.88 -17.94
N THR A 39 -33.93 -54.74 -18.43
CA THR A 39 -33.00 -54.66 -19.57
C THR A 39 -31.63 -55.26 -19.23
N ILE A 40 -31.16 -55.12 -17.99
CA ILE A 40 -29.85 -55.65 -17.55
C ILE A 40 -29.96 -57.15 -17.19
N TYR A 41 -31.12 -57.59 -16.67
CA TYR A 41 -31.36 -58.96 -16.22
C TYR A 41 -32.53 -59.65 -16.95
N PRO A 42 -32.48 -59.79 -18.29
CA PRO A 42 -33.59 -60.30 -19.10
C PRO A 42 -33.91 -61.78 -18.87
N LYS A 43 -33.07 -62.51 -18.13
CA LYS A 43 -33.32 -63.90 -17.74
C LYS A 43 -34.30 -64.03 -16.57
N TYR A 44 -34.49 -62.96 -15.81
CA TYR A 44 -35.30 -62.95 -14.59
C TYR A 44 -36.53 -62.04 -14.71
N TYR A 45 -36.54 -61.13 -15.67
CA TYR A 45 -37.60 -60.16 -15.91
C TYR A 45 -37.91 -60.09 -17.40
N GLU A 46 -39.17 -59.81 -17.74
CA GLU A 46 -39.62 -59.66 -19.14
C GLU A 46 -39.59 -58.17 -19.54
N PRO A 47 -38.63 -57.73 -20.37
CA PRO A 47 -38.46 -56.31 -20.67
C PRO A 47 -39.65 -55.71 -21.43
N MET A 48 -40.31 -56.49 -22.29
CA MET A 48 -41.47 -56.02 -23.06
C MET A 48 -42.67 -55.68 -22.18
N LEU A 49 -42.91 -56.47 -21.13
CA LEU A 49 -43.97 -56.21 -20.17
C LEU A 49 -43.71 -54.91 -19.39
N GLU A 50 -42.45 -54.66 -19.03
CA GLU A 50 -42.06 -53.40 -18.38
C GLU A 50 -42.21 -52.19 -19.31
N VAL A 51 -41.93 -52.33 -20.61
CA VAL A 51 -42.18 -51.25 -21.60
C VAL A 51 -43.66 -50.92 -21.67
N GLU A 52 -44.54 -51.93 -21.74
CA GLU A 52 -45.99 -51.71 -21.74
C GLU A 52 -46.47 -51.03 -20.45
N ASN A 53 -45.96 -51.46 -19.30
CA ASN A 53 -46.25 -50.84 -18.00
C ASN A 53 -45.81 -49.37 -17.97
N VAL A 54 -44.63 -49.06 -18.52
CA VAL A 54 -44.13 -47.68 -18.61
C VAL A 54 -45.03 -46.83 -19.48
N ILE A 55 -45.39 -47.30 -20.68
CA ILE A 55 -46.26 -46.57 -21.62
C ILE A 55 -47.61 -46.31 -20.96
N LYS A 56 -48.25 -47.34 -20.42
CA LYS A 56 -49.55 -47.23 -19.77
C LYS A 56 -49.53 -46.28 -18.58
N THR A 57 -48.50 -46.36 -17.74
CA THR A 57 -48.38 -45.48 -16.56
C THR A 57 -48.16 -44.03 -16.96
N ILE A 58 -47.41 -43.79 -18.03
CA ILE A 58 -47.22 -42.45 -18.60
C ILE A 58 -48.52 -41.95 -19.24
N GLU A 59 -49.29 -42.80 -19.93
CA GLU A 59 -50.58 -42.43 -20.51
C GLU A 59 -51.62 -42.08 -19.43
N ASP A 60 -51.74 -42.92 -18.39
CA ASP A 60 -52.68 -42.71 -17.28
C ASP A 60 -52.38 -41.42 -16.49
N HIS A 61 -51.12 -41.00 -16.43
CA HIS A 61 -50.68 -39.81 -15.70
C HIS A 61 -49.93 -38.80 -16.60
N TYR A 62 -50.38 -38.65 -17.85
CA TYR A 62 -49.68 -37.88 -18.90
C TYR A 62 -49.24 -36.48 -18.46
N TYR A 63 -50.10 -35.73 -17.80
CA TYR A 63 -49.78 -34.36 -17.38
C TYR A 63 -48.67 -34.31 -16.34
N ALA A 64 -48.68 -35.21 -15.36
CA ALA A 64 -47.68 -35.25 -14.29
C ALA A 64 -46.35 -35.85 -14.76
N ARG A 65 -46.40 -36.85 -15.64
CA ARG A 65 -45.24 -37.65 -16.03
C ARG A 65 -44.56 -37.17 -17.31
N ALA A 66 -45.29 -36.57 -18.25
CA ALA A 66 -44.72 -36.08 -19.52
C ALA A 66 -44.67 -34.54 -19.59
N ILE A 67 -45.75 -33.84 -19.22
CA ILE A 67 -45.86 -32.38 -19.40
C ILE A 67 -45.15 -31.60 -18.28
N LEU A 68 -45.36 -31.97 -17.01
CA LEU A 68 -44.76 -31.27 -15.87
C LEU A 68 -43.23 -31.18 -15.93
N PRO A 69 -42.47 -32.24 -16.28
CA PRO A 69 -41.02 -32.14 -16.47
C PRO A 69 -40.58 -31.09 -17.51
N ILE A 70 -41.35 -30.95 -18.60
CA ILE A 70 -41.06 -29.97 -19.66
C ILE A 70 -41.26 -28.55 -19.14
N ILE A 71 -42.35 -28.31 -18.40
CA ILE A 71 -42.65 -27.00 -17.82
C ILE A 71 -41.60 -26.63 -16.77
N LEU A 72 -41.24 -27.56 -15.86
CA LEU A 72 -40.22 -27.32 -14.84
C LEU A 72 -38.84 -27.05 -15.46
N GLY A 73 -38.47 -27.83 -16.48
CA GLY A 73 -37.23 -27.63 -17.21
C GLY A 73 -37.14 -26.27 -17.90
N PHE A 74 -38.26 -25.80 -18.48
CA PHE A 74 -38.37 -24.46 -19.06
C PHE A 74 -38.29 -23.36 -18.00
N LEU A 75 -39.06 -23.46 -16.91
CA LEU A 75 -39.09 -22.45 -15.85
C LEU A 75 -37.70 -22.26 -15.22
N ILE A 76 -37.00 -23.36 -14.93
CA ILE A 76 -35.64 -23.28 -14.36
C ILE A 76 -34.65 -22.72 -15.37
N ALA A 77 -34.73 -23.12 -16.64
CA ALA A 77 -33.89 -22.56 -17.69
C ALA A 77 -34.12 -21.06 -17.91
N ALA A 78 -35.33 -20.56 -17.66
CA ALA A 78 -35.66 -19.14 -17.75
C ALA A 78 -35.25 -18.33 -16.50
N ILE A 79 -35.39 -18.91 -15.30
CA ILE A 79 -35.10 -18.24 -14.02
C ILE A 79 -33.59 -18.15 -13.76
N LEU A 80 -32.82 -19.18 -14.09
CA LEU A 80 -31.36 -19.22 -13.84
C LEU A 80 -30.60 -18.02 -14.44
N PRO A 81 -30.82 -17.61 -15.70
CA PRO A 81 -30.20 -16.41 -16.26
C PRO A 81 -30.55 -15.12 -15.51
N VAL A 82 -31.78 -15.00 -15.01
CA VAL A 82 -32.22 -13.82 -14.25
C VAL A 82 -31.50 -13.75 -12.90
N ILE A 83 -31.36 -14.90 -12.23
CA ILE A 83 -30.59 -15.00 -10.98
C ILE A 83 -29.12 -14.67 -11.23
N ASP A 84 -28.50 -15.21 -12.28
CA ASP A 84 -27.10 -14.91 -12.63
C ASP A 84 -26.90 -13.41 -12.91
N ALA A 85 -27.81 -12.78 -13.66
CA ALA A 85 -27.78 -11.34 -13.89
C ALA A 85 -27.89 -10.52 -12.58
N GLY A 86 -28.76 -10.95 -11.65
CA GLY A 86 -28.89 -10.34 -10.33
C GLY A 86 -27.59 -10.42 -9.52
N TYR A 87 -26.94 -11.58 -9.48
CA TYR A 87 -25.67 -11.77 -8.78
C TYR A 87 -24.55 -10.91 -9.37
N ARG A 88 -24.46 -10.80 -10.70
CA ARG A 88 -23.47 -9.94 -11.36
C ARG A 88 -23.67 -8.47 -11.02
N LEU A 89 -24.92 -8.01 -10.94
CA LEU A 89 -25.25 -6.63 -10.61
C LEU A 89 -24.90 -6.31 -9.14
N LEU A 90 -25.16 -7.24 -8.22
CA LEU A 90 -24.74 -7.10 -6.82
C LEU A 90 -23.21 -7.07 -6.68
N GLY A 91 -22.48 -7.93 -7.39
CA GLY A 91 -21.02 -7.92 -7.43
C GLY A 91 -20.48 -6.56 -7.88
N ALA A 92 -20.97 -6.06 -9.01
CA ALA A 92 -20.58 -4.75 -9.54
C ALA A 92 -20.88 -3.60 -8.58
N TYR A 93 -21.99 -3.67 -7.83
CA TYR A 93 -22.33 -2.66 -6.83
C TYR A 93 -21.34 -2.66 -5.65
N VAL A 94 -20.95 -3.84 -5.16
CA VAL A 94 -19.97 -3.98 -4.07
C VAL A 94 -18.60 -3.48 -4.52
N ASP A 95 -18.15 -3.85 -5.72
CA ASP A 95 -16.86 -3.43 -6.27
C ASP A 95 -16.81 -1.90 -6.43
N ARG A 96 -17.87 -1.29 -6.97
CA ARG A 96 -17.97 0.17 -7.09
C ARG A 96 -17.93 0.88 -5.73
N LYS A 97 -18.55 0.31 -4.69
CA LYS A 97 -18.45 0.87 -3.33
C LYS A 97 -17.05 0.78 -2.77
N ARG A 98 -16.37 -0.35 -2.99
CA ARG A 98 -15.00 -0.58 -2.53
C ARG A 98 -14.02 0.39 -3.20
N GLU A 99 -14.09 0.53 -4.51
CA GLU A 99 -13.24 1.45 -5.28
C GLU A 99 -13.39 2.89 -4.81
N ASN A 100 -14.63 3.37 -4.64
CA ASN A 100 -14.91 4.70 -4.12
C ASN A 100 -14.37 4.95 -2.70
N LEU A 101 -14.24 3.92 -1.86
CA LEU A 101 -13.65 4.05 -0.54
C LEU A 101 -12.12 4.20 -0.63
N VAL A 102 -11.47 3.39 -1.46
CA VAL A 102 -10.02 3.46 -1.68
C VAL A 102 -9.62 4.82 -2.23
N THR A 103 -10.32 5.32 -3.27
CA THR A 103 -10.03 6.63 -3.85
C THR A 103 -10.15 7.76 -2.84
N LYS A 104 -11.15 7.72 -1.95
CA LYS A 104 -11.32 8.71 -0.88
C LYS A 104 -10.22 8.66 0.16
N GLU A 105 -9.69 7.49 0.49
CA GLU A 105 -8.57 7.35 1.41
C GLU A 105 -7.27 7.86 0.78
N GLU A 106 -7.02 7.54 -0.49
CA GLU A 106 -5.89 8.07 -1.25
C GLU A 106 -5.94 9.59 -1.33
N GLU A 107 -7.09 10.18 -1.66
CA GLU A 107 -7.29 11.63 -1.71
C GLU A 107 -6.96 12.29 -0.35
N LYS A 108 -7.42 11.71 0.76
CA LYS A 108 -7.07 12.20 2.11
C LYS A 108 -5.57 12.13 2.39
N ILE A 109 -4.89 11.09 1.94
CA ILE A 109 -3.43 10.95 2.10
C ILE A 109 -2.72 12.05 1.29
N TYR A 110 -3.14 12.30 0.05
CA TYR A 110 -2.56 13.36 -0.77
C TYR A 110 -2.80 14.75 -0.19
N LEU A 111 -4.03 15.05 0.24
CA LEU A 111 -4.35 16.34 0.89
C LEU A 111 -3.48 16.57 2.14
N ARG A 112 -3.32 15.55 3.00
CA ARG A 112 -2.42 15.64 4.16
C ARG A 112 -0.96 15.90 3.76
N LYS A 113 -0.47 15.29 2.68
CA LYS A 113 0.89 15.55 2.19
C LYS A 113 1.05 16.99 1.69
N ILE A 114 0.04 17.50 0.98
CA ILE A 114 0.02 18.89 0.48
C ILE A 114 0.01 19.87 1.66
N ASP A 115 -0.84 19.65 2.67
CA ASP A 115 -0.91 20.50 3.85
C ASP A 115 0.42 20.53 4.61
N LEU A 116 1.07 19.37 4.75
CA LEU A 116 2.38 19.27 5.39
C LEU A 116 3.48 19.98 4.59
N LEU A 117 3.45 19.89 3.25
CA LEU A 117 4.35 20.63 2.37
C LEU A 117 4.13 22.15 2.48
N ASN A 118 2.87 22.60 2.45
CA ASN A 118 2.52 24.01 2.59
C ASN A 118 2.95 24.55 3.96
N SER A 119 2.76 23.77 5.03
CA SER A 119 3.24 24.14 6.37
C SER A 119 4.76 24.33 6.40
N LYS A 120 5.52 23.39 5.84
CA LYS A 120 6.99 23.50 5.73
C LYS A 120 7.43 24.70 4.91
N LEU A 121 6.77 24.95 3.78
CA LEU A 121 7.09 26.07 2.91
C LEU A 121 6.83 27.40 3.62
N ASN A 122 5.67 27.57 4.25
CA ASN A 122 5.34 28.78 5.01
C ASN A 122 6.31 29.01 6.17
N SER A 123 6.77 27.93 6.82
CA SER A 123 7.78 27.98 7.87
C SER A 123 9.12 28.51 7.36
N LEU A 124 9.55 28.05 6.18
CA LEU A 124 10.78 28.51 5.53
C LEU A 124 10.66 29.96 5.05
N ILE A 125 9.52 30.33 4.48
CA ILE A 125 9.24 31.71 4.08
C ILE A 125 9.32 32.63 5.30
N GLY A 126 8.68 32.27 6.42
CA GLY A 126 8.75 33.04 7.66
C GLY A 126 10.18 33.22 8.18
N PHE A 127 11.01 32.17 8.11
CA PHE A 127 12.43 32.26 8.46
C PHE A 127 13.20 33.22 7.54
N ILE A 128 12.92 33.20 6.23
CA ILE A 128 13.54 34.10 5.26
C ILE A 128 13.03 35.52 5.42
N GLU A 129 11.76 35.75 5.72
CA GLU A 129 11.19 37.10 5.74
C GLU A 129 11.52 37.85 7.02
N VAL A 130 11.56 37.18 8.17
CA VAL A 130 11.71 37.84 9.48
C VAL A 130 13.18 38.25 9.73
N PRO A 131 13.50 39.55 9.90
CA PRO A 131 14.88 40.02 10.08
C PRO A 131 15.58 39.49 11.33
N SER A 132 14.85 39.26 12.43
CA SER A 132 15.40 38.68 13.66
C SER A 132 15.84 37.22 13.46
N GLU A 133 15.13 36.48 12.60
CA GLU A 133 15.47 35.10 12.23
C GLU A 133 16.76 35.06 11.40
N ARG A 134 16.96 36.04 10.51
CA ARG A 134 18.17 36.22 9.70
C ARG A 134 19.40 36.69 10.47
N SER A 135 19.25 37.11 11.74
CA SER A 135 20.37 37.59 12.54
C SER A 135 21.48 36.55 12.71
N ILE A 136 21.15 35.26 12.56
CA ILE A 136 22.11 34.17 12.64
C ILE A 136 23.19 34.23 11.56
N PHE A 137 22.86 34.72 10.36
CA PHE A 137 23.84 34.87 9.27
C PHE A 137 24.88 35.94 9.56
N LYS A 138 24.58 36.93 10.41
CA LYS A 138 25.57 37.94 10.86
C LYS A 138 26.61 37.38 11.83
N LYS A 139 26.34 36.21 12.40
CA LYS A 139 27.16 35.56 13.44
C LYS A 139 28.10 34.50 12.85
N ILE A 140 28.11 34.36 11.53
CA ILE A 140 28.80 33.32 10.79
C ILE A 140 29.60 34.00 9.67
N SER A 141 30.70 33.41 9.25
CA SER A 141 31.49 33.91 8.13
C SER A 141 30.80 33.70 6.78
N ASP A 142 31.11 34.58 5.81
CA ASP A 142 30.51 34.53 4.47
C ASP A 142 30.92 33.28 3.66
N ASP A 143 32.04 32.64 4.01
CA ASP A 143 32.55 31.40 3.39
C ASP A 143 31.99 30.11 4.01
N SER A 144 31.01 30.24 4.91
CA SER A 144 30.39 29.10 5.61
C SER A 144 29.42 28.31 4.74
N HIS A 145 29.46 26.99 4.88
CA HIS A 145 28.60 26.05 4.19
C HIS A 145 27.41 25.66 5.06
N LEU A 146 26.27 26.29 4.75
CA LEU A 146 25.00 26.11 5.45
C LEU A 146 24.03 25.28 4.63
N TYR A 147 23.35 24.34 5.28
CA TYR A 147 22.36 23.49 4.65
C TYR A 147 21.10 23.37 5.50
N LEU A 148 19.95 23.23 4.84
CA LEU A 148 18.68 22.96 5.50
C LEU A 148 18.37 21.47 5.38
N PHE A 149 18.11 20.84 6.52
CA PHE A 149 17.73 19.43 6.56
C PHE A 149 16.42 19.21 7.33
N PRO A 150 15.57 18.28 6.88
CA PRO A 150 14.49 17.76 7.71
C PRO A 150 15.08 17.16 9.00
N CYS A 151 14.54 17.52 10.16
CA CYS A 151 15.06 17.08 11.44
C CYS A 151 14.06 16.25 12.26
N ASP A 152 14.58 15.56 13.26
CA ASP A 152 13.76 15.00 14.32
C ASP A 152 13.22 16.09 15.26
N GLN A 153 12.05 15.86 15.87
CA GLN A 153 11.41 16.87 16.74
C GLN A 153 12.15 17.11 18.06
N SER A 154 13.01 16.16 18.46
CA SER A 154 13.82 16.23 19.67
C SER A 154 15.08 17.12 19.53
N LEU A 155 15.39 17.57 18.31
CA LEU A 155 16.62 18.29 18.02
C LEU A 155 16.59 19.70 18.64
N THR A 156 17.73 20.15 19.15
CA THR A 156 17.88 21.52 19.70
C THR A 156 19.07 22.24 19.07
N GLU A 157 19.10 23.57 19.22
CA GLU A 157 20.24 24.39 18.79
C GLU A 157 21.53 23.98 19.53
N ALA A 158 22.67 24.15 18.87
CA ALA A 158 24.00 23.69 19.30
C ALA A 158 24.19 22.16 19.34
N THR A 159 23.25 21.38 18.79
CA THR A 159 23.38 19.92 18.72
C THR A 159 24.18 19.51 17.49
N TRP A 160 25.19 18.66 17.67
CA TRP A 160 25.90 18.00 16.59
C TRP A 160 25.08 16.87 16.02
N VAL A 161 25.04 16.77 14.69
CA VAL A 161 24.11 15.89 14.01
C VAL A 161 24.77 15.00 12.99
N LYS A 162 24.12 13.87 12.72
CA LYS A 162 24.40 12.97 11.60
C LYS A 162 23.19 12.91 10.66
N TYR A 163 23.45 12.60 9.40
CA TYR A 163 22.41 12.41 8.40
C TYR A 163 22.09 10.92 8.23
N ASP A 164 20.81 10.56 8.35
CA ASP A 164 20.30 9.23 8.01
C ASP A 164 19.71 9.27 6.59
N SER A 165 20.41 8.64 5.63
CA SER A 165 19.98 8.59 4.23
C SER A 165 18.70 7.78 4.00
N ASN A 166 18.40 6.80 4.86
CA ASN A 166 17.20 5.97 4.75
C ASN A 166 15.96 6.75 5.16
N LYS A 167 16.08 7.50 6.27
CA LYS A 167 14.98 8.34 6.78
C LYS A 167 14.96 9.74 6.19
N ARG A 168 16.00 10.14 5.46
CA ARG A 168 16.23 11.48 4.89
C ARG A 168 16.08 12.59 5.93
N LYS A 169 16.57 12.35 7.14
CA LYS A 169 16.47 13.26 8.29
C LYS A 169 17.79 13.32 9.05
N ILE A 170 18.02 14.42 9.75
CA ILE A 170 19.12 14.55 10.70
C ILE A 170 18.70 14.14 12.11
N TYR A 171 19.65 13.54 12.83
CA TYR A 171 19.51 13.08 14.21
C TYR A 171 20.73 13.52 15.02
N PRO A 172 20.64 13.60 16.36
CA PRO A 172 21.81 13.84 17.18
C PRO A 172 22.90 12.80 16.89
N ALA A 173 24.12 13.27 16.72
CA ALA A 173 25.29 12.41 16.64
C ALA A 173 25.59 11.85 18.04
N SER A 174 26.02 10.61 18.10
CA SER A 174 26.47 9.93 19.30
C SER A 174 28.00 9.87 19.32
N LYS A 175 28.55 9.60 20.50
CA LYS A 175 29.99 9.45 20.69
C LYS A 175 30.57 8.40 19.73
N GLY A 176 31.61 8.79 18.98
CA GLY A 176 32.30 7.90 18.05
C GLY A 176 31.61 7.71 16.69
N ASP A 177 30.55 8.47 16.40
CA ASP A 177 29.91 8.42 15.09
C ASP A 177 30.90 8.88 13.99
N PRO A 178 31.15 8.06 12.95
CA PRO A 178 32.08 8.41 11.88
C PRO A 178 31.51 9.44 10.90
N ASN A 179 30.18 9.64 10.89
CA ASN A 179 29.46 10.41 9.88
C ASN A 179 28.80 11.67 10.48
N VAL A 180 29.59 12.44 11.24
CA VAL A 180 29.13 13.73 11.76
C VAL A 180 29.02 14.73 10.61
N LEU A 181 27.80 15.25 10.42
CA LEU A 181 27.46 16.20 9.37
C LEU A 181 27.91 17.62 9.74
N GLY A 182 27.64 18.04 10.97
CA GLY A 182 27.85 19.41 11.40
C GLY A 182 27.04 19.75 12.65
N VAL A 183 26.88 21.04 12.91
CA VAL A 183 26.18 21.57 14.09
C VAL A 183 24.90 22.31 13.72
N VAL A 184 23.85 22.11 14.50
CA VAL A 184 22.57 22.78 14.33
C VAL A 184 22.66 24.19 14.88
N LEU A 185 22.46 25.16 14.01
CA LEU A 185 22.44 26.57 14.36
C LEU A 185 21.05 27.04 14.77
N LYS A 186 20.01 26.55 14.08
CA LYS A 186 18.62 26.91 14.35
C LYS A 186 17.65 25.80 13.97
N VAL A 187 16.59 25.64 14.75
CA VAL A 187 15.48 24.74 14.46
C VAL A 187 14.25 25.56 14.07
N ILE A 188 13.75 25.35 12.85
CA ILE A 188 12.60 26.04 12.26
C ILE A 188 11.39 25.12 12.40
N ASN A 189 10.41 25.53 13.20
CA ASN A 189 9.14 24.84 13.43
C ASN A 189 9.27 23.34 13.78
N ARG A 190 10.38 22.95 14.43
CA ARG A 190 10.69 21.56 14.87
C ARG A 190 10.73 20.51 13.74
N GLU A 191 10.75 20.94 12.48
CA GLU A 191 10.74 20.03 11.33
C GLU A 191 11.94 20.20 10.41
N VAL A 192 12.53 21.39 10.39
CA VAL A 192 13.70 21.71 9.58
C VAL A 192 14.75 22.33 10.48
N ALA A 193 16.01 21.96 10.31
CA ALA A 193 17.11 22.63 10.99
C ALA A 193 18.11 23.20 9.99
N LEU A 194 18.65 24.36 10.34
CA LEU A 194 19.79 24.98 9.67
C LEU A 194 21.07 24.39 10.29
N VAL A 195 21.87 23.71 9.47
CA VAL A 195 23.09 23.02 9.89
C VAL A 195 24.30 23.69 9.25
N LEU A 196 25.31 23.98 10.07
CA LEU A 196 26.63 24.39 9.62
C LEU A 196 27.50 23.15 9.43
N LYS A 197 27.86 22.85 8.17
CA LYS A 197 28.77 21.75 7.82
C LYS A 197 30.23 22.15 7.99
N SER A 198 30.59 23.34 7.51
CA SER A 198 31.94 23.90 7.64
C SER A 198 31.90 25.41 7.60
N GLY A 199 32.84 26.05 8.31
CA GLY A 199 32.96 27.51 8.32
C GLY A 199 33.41 28.06 9.67
N ILE A 200 33.29 29.37 9.82
CA ILE A 200 33.69 30.11 11.02
C ILE A 200 32.45 30.70 11.69
N ILE A 201 32.27 30.42 12.98
CA ILE A 201 31.29 31.07 13.84
C ILE A 201 31.98 32.23 14.55
N ASN A 202 31.48 33.45 14.34
CA ASN A 202 32.00 34.69 14.94
C ASN A 202 31.38 34.97 16.33
N ASP A 203 30.30 34.26 16.70
CA ASP A 203 29.62 34.38 17.99
C ASP A 203 29.58 33.02 18.71
N PRO A 204 30.51 32.77 19.67
CA PRO A 204 30.62 31.50 20.39
C PRO A 204 29.36 31.12 21.19
N SER A 205 28.46 32.07 21.46
CA SER A 205 27.21 31.81 22.18
C SER A 205 26.32 30.79 21.46
N LEU A 206 26.48 30.64 20.13
CA LEU A 206 25.74 29.68 19.31
C LEU A 206 26.06 28.22 19.62
N LEU A 207 27.22 27.91 20.19
CA LEU A 207 27.67 26.53 20.43
C LEU A 207 27.53 26.08 21.87
N ARG A 208 27.10 26.97 22.78
CA ARG A 208 27.06 26.72 24.25
C ARG A 208 28.41 26.30 24.85
N ILE A 209 29.52 26.70 24.21
CA ILE A 209 30.89 26.38 24.65
C ILE A 209 31.44 27.55 25.46
N LYS A 210 32.10 27.26 26.58
CA LYS A 210 32.63 28.27 27.50
C LYS A 210 34.15 28.44 27.42
N GLU A 211 34.88 27.42 26.96
CA GLU A 211 36.34 27.38 27.02
C GLU A 211 36.96 26.86 25.72
N ASN A 212 38.24 27.11 25.54
CA ASN A 212 39.00 26.56 24.42
C ASN A 212 39.38 25.13 24.76
N GLY A 213 39.38 24.27 23.74
CA GLY A 213 39.86 22.91 23.93
C GLY A 213 39.41 21.95 22.86
N VAL A 214 39.77 20.71 23.13
CA VAL A 214 39.42 19.53 22.36
C VAL A 214 38.09 19.03 22.93
N TYR A 215 37.07 18.87 22.10
CA TYR A 215 35.74 18.43 22.54
C TYR A 215 35.32 17.12 21.86
N ASN A 216 34.67 16.25 22.63
CA ASN A 216 34.04 15.02 22.16
C ASN A 216 32.53 15.16 22.14
N ILE A 217 31.91 14.50 21.17
CA ILE A 217 30.44 14.44 21.03
C ILE A 217 29.87 13.47 22.08
N THR A 218 28.82 13.89 22.79
CA THR A 218 28.09 13.05 23.76
C THR A 218 27.02 12.20 23.06
N GLU A 219 26.36 11.28 23.77
CA GLU A 219 25.36 10.39 23.16
C GLU A 219 24.15 11.12 22.52
N ASN A 220 23.92 12.39 22.89
CA ASN A 220 22.81 13.23 22.43
C ASN A 220 23.27 14.43 21.57
N GLY A 221 24.45 14.36 20.97
CA GLY A 221 24.97 15.43 20.10
C GLY A 221 25.45 16.68 20.86
N GLY A 222 25.58 16.60 22.18
CA GLY A 222 26.25 17.64 22.97
C GLY A 222 27.77 17.57 22.85
N LEU A 223 28.46 18.52 23.47
CA LEU A 223 29.92 18.52 23.55
C LEU A 223 30.40 18.46 24.99
N GLU A 224 31.41 17.62 25.24
CA GLU A 224 32.15 17.54 26.50
C GLU A 224 33.65 17.67 26.23
N LYS A 225 34.36 18.38 27.13
CA LYS A 225 35.81 18.60 27.00
C LYS A 225 36.54 17.25 27.10
N ALA A 226 37.48 17.01 26.20
CA ALA A 226 38.13 15.73 26.03
C ALA A 226 39.66 15.86 26.08
N ASP A 227 40.32 14.87 26.68
CA ASP A 227 41.77 14.85 26.82
C ASP A 227 42.49 14.10 25.67
N GLN A 228 41.80 13.26 24.87
CA GLN A 228 42.25 12.77 23.54
C GLN A 228 41.26 11.79 22.85
N SER A 229 41.33 11.78 21.50
CA SER A 229 40.72 10.89 20.47
C SER A 229 39.30 11.22 19.94
N GLN A 230 39.19 11.31 18.60
CA GLN A 230 38.04 11.76 17.77
C GLN A 230 37.40 13.08 18.21
N SER A 231 38.21 14.12 18.08
CA SER A 231 37.93 15.42 18.68
C SER A 231 37.63 16.49 17.65
N ILE A 232 36.62 17.30 17.95
CA ILE A 232 36.40 18.58 17.28
C ILE A 232 37.34 19.58 17.95
N LEU A 233 38.27 20.14 17.16
CA LEU A 233 39.18 21.18 17.64
C LEU A 233 38.42 22.51 17.65
N ILE A 234 38.34 23.14 18.82
CA ILE A 234 37.67 24.43 19.01
C ILE A 234 38.70 25.43 19.54
N GLU A 235 39.30 26.17 18.62
CA GLU A 235 40.22 27.26 18.91
C GLU A 235 39.45 28.57 18.99
N LYS A 236 39.19 29.10 20.19
CA LYS A 236 38.72 30.47 20.35
C LYS A 236 39.92 31.41 20.21
N SER A 237 40.22 31.83 18.99
CA SER A 237 41.07 32.99 18.74
C SER A 237 40.17 34.14 18.33
N ASN A 238 40.10 35.22 19.10
CA ASN A 238 39.26 36.39 18.81
C ASN A 238 37.76 36.06 18.58
N ASP A 239 37.16 35.19 19.42
CA ASP A 239 35.75 34.77 19.34
C ASP A 239 35.35 33.98 18.07
N ILE A 240 36.32 33.50 17.30
CA ILE A 240 36.10 32.65 16.12
C ILE A 240 36.10 31.18 16.55
N VAL A 241 35.13 30.39 16.08
CA VAL A 241 35.16 28.91 16.17
C VAL A 241 35.13 28.31 14.78
N THR A 242 36.15 27.55 14.43
CA THR A 242 36.21 26.80 13.18
C THR A 242 35.53 25.44 13.33
N VAL A 243 34.55 25.17 12.49
CA VAL A 243 33.89 23.86 12.40
C VAL A 243 34.36 23.17 11.11
N GLN A 244 34.94 21.98 11.25
CA GLN A 244 35.25 21.10 10.14
C GLN A 244 34.44 19.80 10.29
N GLY A 245 33.42 19.62 9.44
CA GLY A 245 32.68 18.36 9.35
C GLY A 245 33.59 17.23 8.84
N ILE A 246 33.43 16.03 9.41
CA ILE A 246 34.34 14.88 9.20
C ILE A 246 34.01 14.10 7.91
N ALA A 247 32.84 14.33 7.29
CA ALA A 247 32.43 13.62 6.09
C ALA A 247 32.02 14.56 4.95
N ASP A 248 32.66 14.39 3.79
CA ASP A 248 32.13 14.89 2.53
C ASP A 248 30.91 14.09 2.13
N LEU A 249 29.72 14.67 2.37
CA LEU A 249 28.51 14.24 1.68
C LEU A 249 28.71 14.43 0.18
N THR A 250 29.02 13.33 -0.50
CA THR A 250 28.67 13.19 -1.90
C THR A 250 27.14 13.22 -1.97
N VAL A 251 26.58 14.39 -2.28
CA VAL A 251 25.18 14.55 -2.70
C VAL A 251 25.05 13.93 -4.09
N ALA A 252 25.33 12.63 -4.20
CA ALA A 252 25.05 11.86 -5.39
C ALA A 252 23.53 11.77 -5.48
N ASN A 253 23.00 12.67 -6.30
CA ASN A 253 21.76 12.51 -7.04
C ASN A 253 20.47 12.63 -6.22
N PHE A 254 20.21 13.84 -5.73
CA PHE A 254 18.84 14.26 -5.45
C PHE A 254 17.98 14.33 -6.74
N LEU A 255 18.62 14.44 -7.93
CA LEU A 255 17.95 14.59 -9.23
C LEU A 255 17.93 13.31 -10.10
N ASP A 256 18.86 12.37 -9.97
CA ASP A 256 18.89 11.20 -10.87
C ASP A 256 17.95 10.05 -10.48
N ARG A 257 17.14 10.20 -9.41
CA ARG A 257 16.17 9.18 -8.98
C ARG A 257 14.70 9.54 -9.23
N GLU A 258 14.42 10.67 -9.87
CA GLU A 258 13.08 11.02 -10.38
C GLU A 258 12.93 10.79 -11.90
N LYS A 259 13.83 10.00 -12.51
CA LYS A 259 13.66 9.48 -13.88
C LYS A 259 13.20 8.03 -13.87
#